data_AF-A0A965HIH5-F1
#
_entry.id   AF-A0A965HIH5-F1
#
_cell.length_a   1.000
_cell.length_b   1.000
_cell.length_c   1.000
_cell.angle_alpha   90.00
_cell.angle_beta   90.00
_cell.angle_gamma   90.00
#
_symmetry.space_group_name_H-M   'P 1'
#
loop_
_entity.id
_entity.type
_entity.pdbx_description
1 polymer ?
#
loop_
_entity_poly.entity_id
_entity_poly.type
_entity_poly.pdbx_seq_one_letter_code
_entity_poly.pdbx_strand_id
1 'polypeptide(L)'
;MPRWLNQIPLCVLAAVLIVTGYKLASPKVIGQMWRAGKYQFLPFAITVVAIVLTNLLTGILIGLGISLLFILRSNYRRSIHQVMEKHVHGDVLRLELAPQVSFFNRAALQKILMEAPRGTKVQIDARNSDFIDPDILDLLTDFKEVTSKAHKVEVSLLGFKKKYEKLQEDLTFVDYSSREVQQSLKPAEVLQIMKDGHERYLMGKPLVRDLRRQAGATATGQFPIAAVLGCIDSRAPVEHIFDLGVGDAFVARIAGNVARDKMIGSLEFACGVAGAKLLLILGHTSCGAVKASVELKVAGKSAVEATGCDHLDELVGIIQGSIDLSQMKDFSNWAEDKKKAFVDDVARKNVLNTMIYIRENSGILDRLIRENKIMMVGAIYDVNTGKVK
;
A
#
# COMPACT_ATOMS: atom_id res chain seq x y z
N MET A 1 22.53 16.22 -68.25
CA MET A 1 21.68 15.41 -67.34
C MET A 1 20.17 15.66 -67.47
N PRO A 2 19.63 16.90 -67.54
CA PRO A 2 18.17 17.12 -67.50
C PRO A 2 17.38 16.52 -68.67
N ARG A 3 17.96 16.49 -69.89
CA ARG A 3 17.29 15.97 -71.09
C ARG A 3 17.00 14.46 -71.05
N TRP A 4 17.84 13.67 -70.38
CA TRP A 4 17.69 12.21 -70.30
C TRP A 4 16.72 11.79 -69.20
N LEU A 5 16.63 12.56 -68.11
CA LEU A 5 15.64 12.37 -67.05
C LEU A 5 14.20 12.60 -67.55
N ASN A 6 13.98 13.57 -68.43
CA ASN A 6 12.67 13.82 -69.05
C ASN A 6 12.25 12.77 -70.10
N GLN A 7 13.12 11.81 -70.44
CA GLN A 7 12.79 10.67 -71.31
C GLN A 7 12.26 9.46 -70.53
N ILE A 8 12.26 9.50 -69.19
CA ILE A 8 11.70 8.42 -68.38
C ILE A 8 10.19 8.38 -68.60
N PRO A 9 9.63 7.25 -69.06
CA PRO A 9 8.19 7.13 -69.25
C PRO A 9 7.44 7.35 -67.95
N LEU A 10 6.34 8.11 -67.98
CA LEU A 10 5.51 8.39 -66.80
C LEU A 10 5.00 7.11 -66.12
N CYS A 11 4.80 6.02 -66.87
CA CYS A 11 4.42 4.73 -66.33
C CYS A 11 5.50 4.10 -65.44
N VAL A 12 6.79 4.33 -65.74
CA VAL A 12 7.92 3.85 -64.92
C VAL A 12 7.97 4.64 -63.61
N LEU A 13 7.81 5.97 -63.68
CA LEU A 13 7.75 6.82 -62.49
C LEU A 13 6.55 6.45 -61.60
N ALA A 14 5.38 6.23 -62.20
CA ALA A 14 4.19 5.80 -61.49
C ALA A 14 4.38 4.44 -60.82
N ALA A 15 4.99 3.46 -61.49
CA ALA A 15 5.30 2.15 -60.91
C ALA A 15 6.24 2.28 -59.70
N VAL A 16 7.29 3.10 -59.80
CA VAL A 16 8.21 3.38 -58.69
C VAL A 16 7.48 4.06 -57.52
N LEU A 17 6.62 5.04 -57.77
CA LEU A 17 5.83 5.72 -56.74
C LEU A 17 4.84 4.77 -56.04
N ILE A 18 4.18 3.89 -56.78
CA ILE A 18 3.25 2.89 -56.22
C ILE A 18 4.01 1.89 -55.34
N VAL A 19 5.16 1.37 -55.81
CA VAL A 19 5.96 0.40 -55.04
C VAL A 19 6.57 1.03 -53.79
N THR A 20 7.07 2.25 -53.89
CA THR A 20 7.62 2.98 -52.72
C THR A 20 6.51 3.33 -51.72
N GLY A 21 5.35 3.81 -52.18
CA GLY A 21 4.18 4.06 -51.35
C GLY A 21 3.68 2.79 -50.65
N TYR A 22 3.58 1.67 -51.37
CA TYR A 22 3.19 0.38 -50.79
C TYR A 22 4.18 -0.11 -49.74
N LYS A 23 5.49 0.08 -49.93
CA LYS A 23 6.50 -0.28 -48.92
C LYS A 23 6.43 0.58 -47.67
N LEU A 24 6.17 1.89 -47.82
CA LEU A 24 6.12 2.84 -46.71
C LEU A 24 4.81 2.73 -45.89
N ALA A 25 3.69 2.44 -46.54
CA ALA A 25 2.36 2.35 -45.91
C ALA A 25 1.63 1.06 -46.28
N SER A 26 2.30 -0.10 -46.15
CA SER A 26 1.69 -1.39 -46.48
C SER A 26 0.45 -1.69 -45.62
N PRO A 27 -0.50 -2.52 -46.10
CA PRO A 27 -1.68 -2.92 -45.33
C PRO A 27 -1.33 -3.50 -43.95
N LYS A 28 -0.18 -4.17 -43.83
CA LYS A 28 0.32 -4.71 -42.55
C LYS A 28 0.70 -3.59 -41.57
N VAL A 29 1.38 -2.55 -42.03
CA VAL A 29 1.76 -1.38 -41.21
C VAL A 29 0.52 -0.60 -40.77
N ILE A 30 -0.43 -0.39 -41.69
CA ILE A 30 -1.72 0.25 -41.37
C ILE A 30 -2.46 -0.54 -40.27
N GLY A 31 -2.52 -1.88 -40.41
CA GLY A 31 -3.13 -2.76 -39.41
C GLY A 31 -2.41 -2.73 -38.05
N GLN A 32 -1.08 -2.63 -38.04
CA GLN A 32 -0.31 -2.47 -36.80
C GLN A 32 -0.62 -1.15 -36.09
N MET A 33 -0.63 -0.04 -36.82
CA MET A 33 -0.92 1.29 -36.27
C MET A 33 -2.35 1.38 -35.72
N TRP A 34 -3.32 0.76 -36.43
CA TRP A 34 -4.70 0.68 -35.96
C TRP A 34 -4.82 -0.06 -34.63
N ARG A 35 -4.15 -1.21 -34.50
CA ARG A 35 -4.12 -2.00 -33.25
C ARG A 35 -3.40 -1.29 -32.11
N ALA A 36 -2.42 -0.44 -32.41
CA ALA A 36 -1.72 0.36 -31.41
C ALA A 36 -2.57 1.53 -30.86
N GLY A 37 -3.78 1.72 -31.40
CA GLY A 37 -4.79 2.63 -30.87
C GLY A 37 -4.80 3.99 -31.54
N LYS A 38 -5.86 4.76 -31.24
CA LYS A 38 -6.18 6.03 -31.92
C LYS A 38 -5.04 7.06 -31.85
N TYR A 39 -4.26 7.09 -30.77
CA TYR A 39 -3.17 8.04 -30.57
C TYR A 39 -1.96 7.80 -31.47
N GLN A 40 -1.75 6.58 -31.95
CA GLN A 40 -0.69 6.27 -32.93
C GLN A 40 -1.23 6.26 -34.35
N PHE A 41 -2.46 5.77 -34.54
CA PHE A 41 -3.08 5.70 -35.87
C PHE A 41 -3.37 7.07 -36.48
N LEU A 42 -3.89 8.02 -35.69
CA LEU A 42 -4.34 9.31 -36.26
C LEU A 42 -3.17 10.16 -36.80
N PRO A 43 -2.06 10.37 -36.08
CA PRO A 43 -0.89 11.07 -36.64
C PRO A 43 -0.33 10.37 -37.88
N PHE A 44 -0.26 9.04 -37.86
CA PHE A 44 0.18 8.24 -39.02
C PHE A 44 -0.73 8.47 -40.25
N ALA A 45 -2.05 8.34 -40.08
CA ALA A 45 -3.01 8.53 -41.17
C ALA A 45 -2.95 9.95 -41.74
N ILE A 46 -2.85 10.97 -40.89
CA ILE A 46 -2.72 12.36 -41.33
C ILE A 46 -1.39 12.56 -42.09
N THR A 47 -0.30 11.94 -41.64
CA THR A 47 1.00 12.00 -42.34
C THR A 47 0.91 11.40 -43.73
N VAL A 48 0.27 10.22 -43.87
CA VAL A 48 0.08 9.56 -45.17
C VAL A 48 -0.76 10.42 -46.11
N VAL A 49 -1.88 10.97 -45.63
CA VAL A 49 -2.73 11.87 -46.42
C VAL A 49 -1.98 13.14 -46.83
N ALA A 50 -1.21 13.74 -45.92
CA ALA A 50 -0.40 14.92 -46.20
C ALA A 50 0.67 14.66 -47.27
N ILE A 51 1.34 13.50 -47.24
CA ILE A 51 2.32 13.10 -48.25
C ILE A 51 1.67 12.98 -49.64
N VAL A 52 0.48 12.36 -49.72
CA VAL A 52 -0.24 12.18 -51.00
C VAL A 52 -0.72 13.50 -51.58
N LEU A 53 -1.19 14.43 -50.74
CA LEU A 53 -1.76 15.70 -51.20
C LEU A 53 -0.72 16.80 -51.47
N THR A 54 0.48 16.68 -50.90
CA THR A 54 1.53 17.69 -51.02
C THR A 54 2.77 17.11 -51.70
N ASN A 55 3.78 16.76 -50.94
CA ASN A 55 4.97 16.03 -51.35
C ASN A 55 5.57 15.35 -50.12
N LEU A 56 6.56 14.49 -50.34
CA LEU A 56 7.17 13.70 -49.27
C LEU A 56 7.74 14.58 -48.14
N LEU A 57 8.47 15.64 -48.47
CA LEU A 57 9.13 16.49 -47.49
C LEU A 57 8.11 17.26 -46.63
N THR A 58 7.18 17.97 -47.28
CA THR A 58 6.13 18.73 -46.59
C THR A 58 5.23 17.82 -45.77
N GLY A 59 4.86 16.65 -46.31
CA GLY A 59 4.05 15.66 -45.60
C GLY A 59 4.73 15.10 -44.35
N ILE A 60 6.04 14.81 -44.40
CA ILE A 60 6.81 14.38 -43.22
C ILE A 60 6.88 15.48 -42.16
N LEU A 61 7.12 16.74 -42.54
CA LEU A 61 7.15 17.86 -41.59
C LEU A 61 5.80 18.04 -40.88
N ILE A 62 4.70 17.96 -41.62
CA ILE A 62 3.33 18.00 -41.06
C ILE A 62 3.13 16.82 -40.10
N GLY A 63 3.54 15.62 -40.51
CA GLY A 63 3.43 14.41 -39.69
C GLY A 63 4.20 14.48 -38.38
N LEU A 64 5.43 14.99 -38.41
CA LEU A 64 6.25 15.22 -37.23
C LEU A 64 5.61 16.25 -36.29
N GLY A 65 5.11 17.37 -36.83
CA GLY A 65 4.44 18.39 -36.03
C GLY A 65 3.17 17.87 -35.33
N ILE A 66 2.34 17.11 -36.06
CA ILE A 66 1.12 16.51 -35.50
C ILE A 66 1.46 15.42 -34.48
N SER A 67 2.45 14.58 -34.76
CA SER A 67 2.90 13.54 -33.82
C SER A 67 3.41 14.16 -32.52
N LEU A 68 4.22 15.23 -32.62
CA LEU A 68 4.69 15.99 -31.48
C LEU A 68 3.52 16.59 -30.68
N LEU A 69 2.53 17.19 -31.36
CA LEU A 69 1.34 17.75 -30.71
C LEU A 69 0.52 16.67 -29.98
N PHE A 70 0.35 15.49 -30.58
CA PHE A 70 -0.37 14.36 -29.97
C PHE A 70 0.37 13.80 -28.76
N ILE A 71 1.70 13.66 -28.84
CA ILE A 71 2.54 13.22 -27.72
C ILE A 71 2.45 14.22 -26.57
N LEU A 72 2.60 15.52 -26.85
CA LEU A 72 2.49 16.59 -25.86
C LEU A 72 1.11 16.60 -25.20
N ARG A 73 0.03 16.53 -25.99
CA ARG A 73 -1.35 16.49 -25.48
C ARG A 73 -1.64 15.25 -24.63
N SER A 74 -1.08 14.09 -25.01
CA SER A 74 -1.26 12.84 -24.26
C SER A 74 -0.55 12.91 -22.90
N ASN A 75 0.68 13.40 -22.89
CA ASN A 75 1.48 13.56 -21.66
C ASN A 75 0.86 14.60 -20.71
N TYR A 76 0.23 15.63 -21.27
CA TYR A 76 -0.39 16.71 -20.50
C TYR A 76 -1.60 16.29 -19.63
N ARG A 77 -2.27 15.16 -19.91
CA ARG A 77 -3.56 14.80 -19.27
C ARG A 77 -3.48 14.08 -17.92
N ARG A 78 -2.30 13.80 -17.36
CA ARG A 78 -2.16 13.04 -16.08
C ARG A 78 -1.07 13.63 -15.17
N SER A 79 -1.23 14.87 -14.75
CA SER A 79 -0.16 15.60 -14.05
C SER A 79 -0.21 15.55 -12.52
N ILE A 80 -1.36 15.26 -11.92
CA ILE A 80 -1.54 15.32 -10.46
C ILE A 80 -2.47 14.19 -10.04
N HIS A 81 -1.96 13.26 -9.23
CA HIS A 81 -2.77 12.20 -8.65
C HIS A 81 -3.21 12.60 -7.23
N GLN A 82 -4.52 12.58 -6.99
CA GLN A 82 -5.11 12.87 -5.69
C GLN A 82 -5.48 11.55 -5.01
N VAL A 83 -5.01 11.36 -3.78
CA VAL A 83 -5.32 10.20 -2.96
C VAL A 83 -5.73 10.68 -1.57
N MET A 84 -6.91 10.28 -1.12
CA MET A 84 -7.28 10.45 0.29
C MET A 84 -6.70 9.28 1.06
N GLU A 85 -5.71 9.56 1.91
CA GLU A 85 -5.04 8.59 2.75
C GLU A 85 -5.58 8.65 4.17
N LYS A 86 -5.95 7.50 4.73
CA LYS A 86 -6.38 7.39 6.12
C LYS A 86 -5.20 7.03 7.01
N HIS A 87 -4.68 8.01 7.74
CA HIS A 87 -3.57 7.83 8.67
C HIS A 87 -4.08 7.67 10.11
N VAL A 88 -3.18 7.28 11.01
CA VAL A 88 -3.46 7.19 12.45
C VAL A 88 -3.93 8.52 13.04
N HIS A 89 -3.49 9.65 12.48
CA HIS A 89 -3.80 11.02 12.91
C HIS A 89 -4.93 11.69 12.10
N GLY A 90 -5.69 10.91 11.33
CA GLY A 90 -6.82 11.36 10.52
C GLY A 90 -6.60 11.28 9.01
N ASP A 91 -7.56 11.82 8.26
CA ASP A 91 -7.55 11.83 6.80
C ASP A 91 -6.56 12.87 6.26
N VAL A 92 -5.72 12.45 5.31
CA VAL A 92 -4.74 13.28 4.62
C VAL A 92 -5.02 13.25 3.12
N LEU A 93 -5.31 14.40 2.53
CA LEU A 93 -5.36 14.54 1.08
C LEU A 93 -3.93 14.64 0.54
N ARG A 94 -3.43 13.56 -0.04
CA ARG A 94 -2.12 13.53 -0.69
C ARG A 94 -2.25 13.90 -2.17
N LEU A 95 -1.48 14.91 -2.56
CA LEU A 95 -1.32 15.41 -3.92
C LEU A 95 0.03 14.94 -4.44
N GLU A 96 0.04 13.85 -5.19
CA GLU A 96 1.24 13.34 -5.85
C GLU A 96 1.47 14.12 -7.15
N LEU A 97 2.58 14.86 -7.17
CA LEU A 97 3.01 15.63 -8.32
C LEU A 97 3.66 14.71 -9.36
N ALA A 98 3.37 14.94 -10.64
CA ALA A 98 4.01 14.20 -11.72
C ALA A 98 5.52 14.46 -11.81
N PRO A 99 6.27 13.60 -12.54
CA PRO A 99 7.69 13.84 -12.82
C PRO A 99 8.00 15.18 -13.46
N GLN A 100 7.09 15.68 -14.30
CA GLN A 100 7.21 16.96 -14.99
C GLN A 100 5.97 17.81 -14.68
N VAL A 101 6.11 18.78 -13.77
CA VAL A 101 5.04 19.71 -13.42
C VAL A 101 5.29 21.03 -14.13
N SER A 102 4.62 21.23 -15.25
CA SER A 102 4.75 22.42 -16.11
C SER A 102 3.73 23.51 -15.76
N PHE A 103 3.94 24.73 -16.27
CA PHE A 103 2.99 25.84 -16.17
C PHE A 103 1.53 25.45 -16.48
N PHE A 104 1.33 24.61 -17.49
CA PHE A 104 -0.01 24.22 -17.91
C PHE A 104 -0.80 23.53 -16.77
N ASN A 105 -0.11 22.88 -15.82
CA ASN A 105 -0.74 22.22 -14.67
C ASN A 105 -1.33 23.18 -13.63
N ARG A 106 -1.03 24.49 -13.73
CA ARG A 106 -1.37 25.51 -12.75
C ARG A 106 -2.88 25.60 -12.47
N ALA A 107 -3.70 25.65 -13.51
CA ALA A 107 -5.15 25.77 -13.35
C ALA A 107 -5.77 24.54 -12.65
N ALA A 108 -5.30 23.34 -13.00
CA ALA A 108 -5.76 22.10 -12.37
C ALA A 108 -5.33 22.03 -10.90
N LEU A 109 -4.06 22.32 -10.62
CA LEU A 109 -3.53 22.33 -9.26
C LEU A 109 -4.23 23.37 -8.39
N GLN A 110 -4.40 24.59 -8.90
CA GLN A 110 -5.07 25.68 -8.19
C GLN A 110 -6.50 25.30 -7.81
N LYS A 111 -7.24 24.68 -8.74
CA LYS A 111 -8.59 24.18 -8.47
C LYS A 111 -8.60 23.19 -7.30
N ILE A 112 -7.72 22.19 -7.34
CA ILE A 112 -7.62 21.15 -6.29
C ILE A 112 -7.29 21.78 -4.93
N LEU A 113 -6.33 22.70 -4.89
CA LEU A 113 -5.90 23.37 -3.66
C LEU A 113 -7.02 24.25 -3.08
N MET A 114 -7.78 24.95 -3.92
CA MET A 114 -8.91 25.78 -3.49
C MET A 114 -10.11 24.95 -3.02
N GLU A 115 -10.33 23.78 -3.61
CA GLU A 115 -11.41 22.84 -3.28
C GLU A 115 -11.06 21.93 -2.09
N ALA A 116 -9.83 21.97 -1.58
CA ALA A 116 -9.42 21.20 -0.41
C ALA A 116 -10.35 21.50 0.78
N PRO A 117 -10.95 20.48 1.44
CA PRO A 117 -11.94 20.74 2.48
C PRO A 117 -11.30 21.48 3.67
N ARG A 118 -12.02 22.46 4.23
CA ARG A 118 -11.55 23.23 5.38
C ARG A 118 -11.30 22.32 6.58
N GLY A 119 -10.24 22.57 7.34
CA GLY A 119 -9.88 21.75 8.50
C GLY A 119 -9.21 20.41 8.16
N THR A 120 -8.83 20.16 6.90
CA THR A 120 -8.14 18.93 6.49
C THR A 120 -6.61 19.08 6.49
N LYS A 121 -5.93 17.94 6.37
CA LYS A 121 -4.48 17.85 6.18
C LYS A 121 -4.19 17.59 4.71
N VAL A 122 -3.32 18.40 4.11
CA VAL A 122 -2.91 18.26 2.71
C VAL A 122 -1.42 17.93 2.66
N GLN A 123 -1.07 16.80 2.04
CA GLN A 123 0.33 16.46 1.74
C GLN A 123 0.62 16.76 0.28
N ILE A 124 1.66 17.53 -0.01
CA ILE A 124 2.12 17.80 -1.37
C ILE A 124 3.40 16.98 -1.56
N ASP A 125 3.31 15.95 -2.41
CA ASP A 125 4.38 14.98 -2.61
C ASP A 125 5.09 15.19 -3.96
N ALA A 126 6.32 15.67 -3.87
CA ALA A 126 7.20 15.97 -4.98
C ALA A 126 8.33 14.92 -5.16
N ARG A 127 8.28 13.77 -4.48
CA ARG A 127 9.40 12.79 -4.51
C ARG A 127 9.69 12.24 -5.89
N ASN A 128 8.66 12.08 -6.70
CA ASN A 128 8.76 11.63 -8.08
C ASN A 128 8.97 12.79 -9.06
N SER A 129 8.94 14.04 -8.60
CA SER A 129 9.05 15.24 -9.44
C SER A 129 10.50 15.59 -9.77
N ASP A 130 10.83 15.56 -11.06
CA ASP A 130 12.14 15.97 -11.56
C ASP A 130 12.26 17.48 -11.73
N PHE A 131 11.20 18.06 -12.26
CA PHE A 131 11.07 19.47 -12.55
C PHE A 131 9.69 19.97 -12.15
N ILE A 132 9.68 21.13 -11.49
CA ILE A 132 8.48 21.88 -11.14
C ILE A 132 8.72 23.30 -11.64
N ASP A 133 7.78 23.78 -12.46
CA ASP A 133 7.79 25.11 -13.03
C ASP A 133 7.74 26.21 -11.95
N PRO A 134 8.45 27.35 -12.11
CA PRO A 134 8.44 28.44 -11.15
C PRO A 134 7.03 28.95 -10.79
N ASP A 135 6.12 29.05 -11.77
CA ASP A 135 4.75 29.53 -11.50
C ASP A 135 3.94 28.54 -10.66
N ILE A 136 4.30 27.25 -10.72
CA ILE A 136 3.73 26.21 -9.86
C ILE A 136 4.29 26.31 -8.45
N LEU A 137 5.61 26.55 -8.31
CA LEU A 137 6.23 26.77 -7.01
C LEU A 137 5.64 27.99 -6.31
N ASP A 138 5.39 29.08 -7.03
CA ASP A 138 4.76 30.27 -6.46
C ASP A 138 3.31 29.98 -6.06
N LEU A 139 2.53 29.27 -6.88
CA LEU A 139 1.17 28.82 -6.50
C LEU A 139 1.17 27.95 -5.22
N LEU A 140 2.10 27.00 -5.11
CA LEU A 140 2.24 26.14 -3.94
C LEU A 140 2.66 26.92 -2.70
N THR A 141 3.54 27.90 -2.86
CA THR A 141 3.99 28.80 -1.79
C THR A 141 2.84 29.67 -1.30
N ASP A 142 2.09 30.30 -2.21
CA ASP A 142 0.91 31.11 -1.89
C ASP A 142 -0.17 30.28 -1.19
N PHE A 143 -0.39 29.04 -1.64
CA PHE A 143 -1.30 28.13 -0.96
C PHE A 143 -0.85 27.83 0.46
N LYS A 144 0.41 27.44 0.65
CA LYS A 144 0.98 27.11 1.96
C LYS A 144 0.95 28.31 2.91
N GLU A 145 1.32 29.50 2.46
CA GLU A 145 1.51 30.65 3.35
C GLU A 145 0.25 31.47 3.61
N VAL A 146 -0.71 31.46 2.67
CA VAL A 146 -1.90 32.33 2.71
C VAL A 146 -3.18 31.50 2.77
N THR A 147 -3.44 30.70 1.73
CA THR A 147 -4.73 30.01 1.57
C THR A 147 -4.96 28.97 2.67
N SER A 148 -3.92 28.21 3.02
CA SER A 148 -3.99 27.17 4.04
C SER A 148 -4.39 27.74 5.40
N LYS A 149 -3.78 28.86 5.81
CA LYS A 149 -4.05 29.55 7.08
C LYS A 149 -5.48 30.08 7.10
N ALA A 150 -5.95 30.66 6.00
CA ALA A 150 -7.33 31.14 5.87
C ALA A 150 -8.36 30.00 5.92
N HIS A 151 -8.05 28.86 5.32
CA HIS A 151 -8.93 27.68 5.29
C HIS A 151 -8.74 26.73 6.48
N LYS A 152 -7.81 27.04 7.39
CA LYS A 152 -7.39 26.16 8.51
C LYS A 152 -7.00 24.77 8.02
N VAL A 153 -6.23 24.72 6.93
CA VAL A 153 -5.69 23.49 6.34
C VAL A 153 -4.23 23.37 6.78
N GLU A 154 -3.84 22.21 7.29
CA GLU A 154 -2.43 21.90 7.60
C GLU A 154 -1.75 21.37 6.33
N VAL A 155 -0.60 21.94 5.96
CA VAL A 155 0.10 21.60 4.71
C VAL A 155 1.46 21.02 4.99
N SER A 156 1.68 19.79 4.53
CA SER A 156 2.94 19.07 4.63
C SER A 156 3.59 18.94 3.25
N LEU A 157 4.86 19.31 3.14
CA LEU A 157 5.64 19.21 1.92
C LEU A 157 6.58 18.00 2.01
N LEU A 158 6.54 17.11 1.03
CA LEU A 158 7.33 15.88 0.99
C LEU A 158 8.16 15.82 -0.29
N GLY A 159 9.48 15.59 -0.17
CA GLY A 159 10.34 15.31 -1.33
C GLY A 159 10.71 16.48 -2.23
N PHE A 160 10.56 17.72 -1.78
CA PHE A 160 11.00 18.88 -2.56
C PHE A 160 12.54 18.95 -2.61
N LYS A 161 13.08 19.08 -3.83
CA LYS A 161 14.54 19.19 -4.05
C LYS A 161 15.06 20.50 -3.47
N LYS A 162 16.26 20.48 -2.86
CA LYS A 162 16.92 21.67 -2.24
C LYS A 162 16.95 22.92 -3.12
N LYS A 163 17.02 22.75 -4.45
CA LYS A 163 16.99 23.84 -5.44
C LYS A 163 15.71 24.71 -5.38
N TYR A 164 14.64 24.23 -4.75
CA TYR A 164 13.40 24.97 -4.55
C TYR A 164 13.43 25.69 -3.20
N GLU A 165 14.20 26.78 -3.10
CA GLU A 165 14.51 27.48 -1.84
C GLU A 165 13.26 27.84 -1.00
N LYS A 166 12.17 28.26 -1.64
CA LYS A 166 10.92 28.67 -0.97
C LYS A 166 10.09 27.50 -0.41
N LEU A 167 10.29 26.28 -0.92
CA LEU A 167 9.50 25.11 -0.59
C LEU A 167 10.45 23.97 -0.20
N GLN A 168 10.99 24.06 1.00
CA GLN A 168 11.72 22.95 1.61
C GLN A 168 10.75 21.96 2.23
N GLU A 169 11.21 20.72 2.40
CA GLU A 169 10.47 19.69 3.12
C GLU A 169 10.08 20.20 4.52
N ASP A 170 8.78 20.22 4.76
CA ASP A 170 8.16 20.78 5.96
C ASP A 170 6.99 19.89 6.32
N LEU A 171 7.25 18.94 7.21
CA LEU A 171 6.33 17.88 7.57
C LEU A 171 5.58 18.31 8.83
N THR A 172 4.48 19.03 8.62
CA THR A 172 3.69 19.66 9.70
C THR A 172 2.79 18.69 10.48
N PHE A 173 2.47 17.52 9.93
CA PHE A 173 1.68 16.49 10.63
C PHE A 173 2.44 15.17 10.80
N VAL A 174 2.24 14.60 11.99
CA VAL A 174 2.91 13.43 12.54
C VAL A 174 2.48 12.16 11.80
N ASP A 175 3.37 11.50 11.08
CA ASP A 175 3.08 10.25 10.36
C ASP A 175 3.20 8.97 11.23
N TYR A 176 3.21 9.17 12.55
CA TYR A 176 3.24 8.14 13.59
C TYR A 176 2.24 8.50 14.70
N SER A 177 1.90 7.54 15.55
CA SER A 177 1.02 7.79 16.70
C SER A 177 1.66 8.72 17.75
N SER A 178 1.04 9.88 17.97
CA SER A 178 1.40 10.80 19.07
C SER A 178 0.52 10.56 20.30
N ARG A 179 0.88 11.16 21.44
CA ARG A 179 0.10 11.10 22.68
C ARG A 179 -1.32 11.63 22.47
N GLU A 180 -1.43 12.79 21.82
CA GLU A 180 -2.69 13.48 21.56
C GLU A 180 -3.59 12.60 20.68
N VAL A 181 -3.01 11.99 19.63
CA VAL A 181 -3.73 11.08 18.74
C VAL A 181 -4.22 9.86 19.53
N GLN A 182 -3.34 9.17 20.25
CA GLN A 182 -3.69 7.97 21.02
C GLN A 182 -4.78 8.25 22.08
N GLN A 183 -4.74 9.42 22.73
CA GLN A 183 -5.73 9.81 23.73
C GLN A 183 -7.08 10.17 23.13
N SER A 184 -7.11 10.71 21.90
CA SER A 184 -8.35 11.07 21.23
C SER A 184 -9.11 9.86 20.65
N LEU A 185 -8.39 8.77 20.34
CA LEU A 185 -8.94 7.59 19.69
C LEU A 185 -9.71 6.67 20.65
N LYS A 186 -10.87 6.21 20.18
CA LYS A 186 -11.65 5.13 20.77
C LYS A 186 -11.19 3.77 20.25
N PRO A 187 -11.36 2.68 21.02
CA PRO A 187 -10.97 1.34 20.59
C PRO A 187 -11.52 0.90 19.21
N ALA A 188 -12.78 1.25 18.92
CA ALA A 188 -13.41 0.94 17.63
C ALA A 188 -12.76 1.69 16.46
N GLU A 189 -12.28 2.92 16.68
CA GLU A 189 -11.58 3.71 15.67
C GLU A 189 -10.21 3.12 15.38
N VAL A 190 -9.49 2.64 16.39
CA VAL A 190 -8.22 1.91 16.20
C VAL A 190 -8.41 0.63 15.40
N LEU A 191 -9.46 -0.14 15.68
CA LEU A 191 -9.79 -1.31 14.86
C LEU A 191 -10.07 -0.92 13.40
N GLN A 192 -10.77 0.19 13.17
CA GLN A 192 -11.05 0.66 11.82
C GLN A 192 -9.78 1.11 11.10
N ILE A 193 -8.86 1.82 11.78
CA ILE A 193 -7.55 2.21 11.24
C ILE A 193 -6.77 0.96 10.77
N MET A 194 -6.73 -0.09 11.61
CA MET A 194 -6.06 -1.34 11.23
C MET A 194 -6.74 -2.04 10.05
N LYS A 195 -8.07 -2.05 9.98
CA LYS A 195 -8.81 -2.58 8.82
C LYS A 195 -8.51 -1.81 7.54
N ASP A 196 -8.52 -0.47 7.61
CA ASP A 196 -8.21 0.40 6.47
C ASP A 196 -6.76 0.18 5.99
N GLY A 197 -5.82 -0.03 6.92
CA GLY A 197 -4.44 -0.41 6.60
C GLY A 197 -4.34 -1.79 5.96
N HIS A 198 -5.11 -2.75 6.45
CA HIS A 198 -5.18 -4.08 5.84
C HIS A 198 -5.76 -4.06 4.42
N GLU A 199 -6.77 -3.23 4.17
CA GLU A 199 -7.31 -3.03 2.82
C GLU A 199 -6.25 -2.45 1.88
N ARG A 200 -5.45 -1.48 2.33
CA ARG A 200 -4.32 -0.93 1.56
C ARG A 200 -3.28 -2.00 1.23
N TYR A 201 -2.95 -2.86 2.19
CA TYR A 201 -2.06 -4.01 1.99
C TYR A 201 -2.60 -4.95 0.89
N LEU A 202 -3.88 -5.33 0.97
CA LEU A 202 -4.52 -6.20 -0.04
C LEU A 202 -4.58 -5.57 -1.43
N MET A 203 -4.72 -4.25 -1.52
CA MET A 203 -4.73 -3.52 -2.78
C MET A 203 -3.33 -3.28 -3.37
N GLY A 204 -2.26 -3.61 -2.64
CA GLY A 204 -0.88 -3.29 -3.03
C GLY A 204 -0.60 -1.79 -3.05
N LYS A 205 -1.29 -1.01 -2.21
CA LYS A 205 -1.19 0.46 -2.11
C LYS A 205 -0.91 0.91 -0.67
N PRO A 206 0.17 0.43 -0.03
CA PRO A 206 0.52 0.85 1.33
C PRO A 206 0.80 2.36 1.39
N LEU A 207 0.63 2.95 2.58
CA LEU A 207 1.06 4.32 2.82
C LEU A 207 2.57 4.41 2.66
N VAL A 208 3.03 5.52 2.10
CA VAL A 208 4.47 5.72 1.96
C VAL A 208 5.01 6.41 3.21
N ARG A 209 5.98 5.77 3.85
CA ARG A 209 6.55 6.17 5.14
C ARG A 209 8.04 6.39 5.08
N ASP A 210 8.56 7.27 5.92
CA ASP A 210 9.98 7.38 6.21
C ASP A 210 10.25 6.75 7.59
N LEU A 211 10.56 5.45 7.59
CA LEU A 211 10.75 4.69 8.84
C LEU A 211 11.94 5.20 9.66
N ARG A 212 12.98 5.75 9.01
CA ARG A 212 14.16 6.29 9.73
C ARG A 212 13.79 7.55 10.48
N ARG A 213 13.00 8.43 9.84
CA ARG A 213 12.48 9.63 10.50
C ARG A 213 11.54 9.26 11.65
N GLN A 214 10.59 8.34 11.42
CA GLN A 214 9.67 7.89 12.46
C GLN A 214 10.42 7.30 13.66
N ALA A 215 11.47 6.51 13.42
CA ALA A 215 12.34 6.00 14.48
C ALA A 215 13.02 7.13 15.28
N GLY A 216 13.50 8.18 14.61
CA GLY A 216 14.06 9.36 15.29
C GLY A 216 13.00 10.13 16.10
N ALA A 217 11.79 10.27 15.56
CA ALA A 217 10.70 11.03 16.17
C ALA A 217 10.05 10.32 17.37
N THR A 218 10.13 8.98 17.40
CA THR A 218 9.64 8.13 18.50
C THR A 218 10.72 7.79 19.52
N ALA A 219 11.97 8.25 19.32
CA ALA A 219 13.10 7.91 20.17
C ALA A 219 12.95 8.38 21.63
N THR A 220 12.30 9.53 21.84
CA THR A 220 12.08 10.11 23.18
C THR A 220 10.79 9.63 23.84
N GLY A 221 9.93 8.91 23.11
CA GLY A 221 8.66 8.41 23.61
C GLY A 221 7.78 7.85 22.47
N GLN A 222 7.05 6.78 22.77
CA GLN A 222 6.14 6.11 21.85
C GLN A 222 4.72 6.08 22.44
N PHE A 223 3.70 6.19 21.59
CA PHE A 223 2.28 6.16 21.99
C PHE A 223 1.44 5.17 21.15
N PRO A 224 1.82 3.88 21.07
CA PRO A 224 1.18 2.94 20.16
C PRO A 224 -0.32 2.81 20.39
N ILE A 225 -1.11 2.82 19.32
CA ILE A 225 -2.57 2.74 19.40
C ILE A 225 -3.06 1.31 19.62
N ALA A 226 -2.25 0.30 19.28
CA ALA A 226 -2.60 -1.11 19.37
C ALA A 226 -1.49 -1.95 20.02
N ALA A 227 -1.90 -3.04 20.64
CA ALA A 227 -1.07 -4.16 21.08
C ALA A 227 -1.48 -5.40 20.29
N VAL A 228 -0.52 -6.10 19.69
CA VAL A 228 -0.77 -7.29 18.87
C VAL A 228 0.02 -8.46 19.41
N LEU A 229 -0.67 -9.57 19.72
CA LEU A 229 -0.06 -10.87 19.96
C LEU A 229 -0.18 -11.71 18.68
N GLY A 230 0.94 -11.87 17.97
CA GLY A 230 1.01 -12.62 16.72
C GLY A 230 1.88 -13.87 16.80
N CYS A 231 1.86 -14.67 15.74
CA CYS A 231 2.78 -15.78 15.59
C CYS A 231 4.20 -15.30 15.18
N ILE A 232 5.23 -16.07 15.54
CA ILE A 232 6.60 -15.85 15.04
C ILE A 232 6.78 -16.16 13.53
N ASP A 233 5.74 -16.70 12.89
CA ASP A 233 5.74 -17.06 11.45
C ASP A 233 6.22 -15.90 10.58
N SER A 234 7.32 -16.10 9.84
CA SER A 234 7.96 -15.06 9.02
C SER A 234 7.07 -14.51 7.90
N ARG A 235 5.98 -15.20 7.56
CA ARG A 235 5.01 -14.80 6.53
C ARG A 235 3.88 -13.95 7.09
N ALA A 236 3.83 -13.74 8.41
CA ALA A 236 2.83 -12.93 9.10
C ALA A 236 3.40 -11.66 9.77
N PRO A 237 4.07 -10.75 9.04
CA PRO A 237 4.56 -9.48 9.60
C PRO A 237 3.40 -8.52 9.87
N VAL A 238 3.10 -8.26 11.15
CA VAL A 238 1.93 -7.49 11.61
C VAL A 238 1.92 -6.07 11.02
N GLU A 239 3.04 -5.38 11.09
CA GLU A 239 3.20 -4.00 10.66
C GLU A 239 2.96 -3.85 9.15
N HIS A 240 3.34 -4.85 8.37
CA HIS A 240 3.08 -4.85 6.92
C HIS A 240 1.63 -5.25 6.60
N ILE A 241 1.09 -6.27 7.27
CA ILE A 241 -0.28 -6.76 7.04
C ILE A 241 -1.31 -5.68 7.34
N PHE A 242 -1.09 -4.86 8.36
CA PHE A 242 -1.99 -3.78 8.75
C PHE A 242 -1.51 -2.41 8.29
N ASP A 243 -0.46 -2.36 7.46
CA ASP A 243 0.13 -1.12 6.96
C ASP A 243 0.30 -0.08 8.08
N LEU A 244 1.14 -0.39 9.07
CA LEU A 244 1.46 0.42 10.25
C LEU A 244 2.89 0.98 10.15
N GLY A 245 3.15 2.10 10.83
CA GLY A 245 4.47 2.72 10.96
C GLY A 245 5.20 2.37 12.25
N VAL A 246 6.42 2.93 12.39
CA VAL A 246 7.21 2.81 13.61
C VAL A 246 6.52 3.57 14.74
N GLY A 247 6.29 2.88 15.86
CA GLY A 247 5.63 3.43 17.03
C GLY A 247 4.10 3.37 17.00
N ASP A 248 3.47 2.82 15.96
CA ASP A 248 2.00 2.71 15.88
C ASP A 248 1.43 1.52 16.66
N ALA A 249 2.18 0.42 16.79
CA ALA A 249 1.74 -0.76 17.54
C ALA A 249 2.87 -1.38 18.37
N PHE A 250 2.52 -1.90 19.54
CA PHE A 250 3.32 -2.91 20.22
C PHE A 250 3.05 -4.27 19.60
N VAL A 251 4.08 -4.95 19.10
CA VAL A 251 3.95 -6.25 18.45
C VAL A 251 4.75 -7.28 19.23
N ALA A 252 4.05 -8.20 19.87
CA ALA A 252 4.64 -9.34 20.56
C ALA A 252 4.41 -10.60 19.73
N ARG A 253 5.47 -11.39 19.49
CA ARG A 253 5.42 -12.55 18.61
C ARG A 253 5.98 -13.79 19.28
N ILE A 254 5.22 -14.87 19.23
CA ILE A 254 5.59 -16.17 19.80
C ILE A 254 4.99 -17.30 18.96
N ALA A 255 5.63 -18.46 18.89
CA ALA A 255 5.10 -19.58 18.11
C ALA A 255 3.68 -19.96 18.60
N GLY A 256 2.74 -20.04 17.66
CA GLY A 256 1.34 -20.31 17.97
C GLY A 256 0.62 -19.20 18.76
N ASN A 257 1.17 -17.98 18.81
CA ASN A 257 0.54 -16.80 19.43
C ASN A 257 -0.02 -17.07 20.84
N VAL A 258 0.68 -17.89 21.64
CA VAL A 258 0.28 -18.28 22.99
C VAL A 258 0.50 -17.16 24.00
N ALA A 259 -0.40 -17.01 24.97
CA ALA A 259 -0.25 -16.07 26.08
C ALA A 259 0.05 -16.81 27.38
N ARG A 260 1.20 -16.51 27.99
CA ARG A 260 1.62 -16.93 29.35
C ARG A 260 2.21 -15.73 30.08
N ASP A 261 2.65 -15.90 31.32
CA ASP A 261 3.03 -14.84 32.26
C ASP A 261 3.83 -13.68 31.64
N LYS A 262 4.95 -13.98 30.96
CA LYS A 262 5.79 -12.94 30.33
C LYS A 262 5.09 -12.21 29.19
N MET A 263 4.27 -12.94 28.43
CA MET A 263 3.49 -12.38 27.33
C MET A 263 2.35 -11.52 27.87
N ILE A 264 1.64 -11.99 28.90
CA ILE A 264 0.60 -11.23 29.59
C ILE A 264 1.19 -9.94 30.14
N GLY A 265 2.31 -9.99 30.88
CA GLY A 265 2.95 -8.78 31.40
C GLY A 265 3.32 -7.75 30.31
N SER A 266 3.73 -8.22 29.14
CA SER A 266 3.99 -7.34 27.98
C SER A 266 2.70 -6.67 27.47
N LEU A 267 1.59 -7.41 27.41
CA LEU A 267 0.28 -6.88 27.00
C LEU A 267 -0.31 -5.95 28.06
N GLU A 268 -0.12 -6.25 29.35
CA GLU A 268 -0.49 -5.38 30.47
C GLU A 268 0.25 -4.05 30.42
N PHE A 269 1.56 -4.08 30.12
CA PHE A 269 2.33 -2.87 29.90
C PHE A 269 1.76 -2.08 28.71
N ALA A 270 1.54 -2.73 27.57
CA ALA A 270 1.08 -2.08 26.35
C ALA A 270 -0.28 -1.37 26.54
N CYS A 271 -1.25 -2.03 27.17
CA CYS A 271 -2.60 -1.50 27.35
C CYS A 271 -2.76 -0.66 28.62
N GLY A 272 -2.23 -1.16 29.75
CA GLY A 272 -2.43 -0.59 31.08
C GLY A 272 -1.47 0.55 31.42
N VAL A 273 -0.25 0.53 30.89
CA VAL A 273 0.77 1.57 31.15
C VAL A 273 0.90 2.51 29.95
N ALA A 274 1.13 1.96 28.76
CA ALA A 274 1.41 2.75 27.56
C ALA A 274 0.14 3.24 26.84
N GLY A 275 -1.05 2.73 27.21
CA GLY A 275 -2.34 3.27 26.80
C GLY A 275 -2.89 2.80 25.45
N ALA A 276 -2.36 1.70 24.89
CA ALA A 276 -2.90 1.10 23.66
C ALA A 276 -4.39 0.77 23.83
N LYS A 277 -5.19 1.06 22.79
CA LYS A 277 -6.66 0.99 22.82
C LYS A 277 -7.23 -0.29 22.20
N LEU A 278 -6.40 -1.04 21.46
CA LEU A 278 -6.80 -2.29 20.83
C LEU A 278 -5.81 -3.39 21.22
N LEU A 279 -6.34 -4.55 21.62
CA LEU A 279 -5.58 -5.78 21.82
C LEU A 279 -5.99 -6.81 20.76
N LEU A 280 -5.14 -7.05 19.77
CA LEU A 280 -5.39 -8.00 18.70
C LEU A 280 -4.63 -9.32 18.94
N ILE A 281 -5.34 -10.44 18.96
CA ILE A 281 -4.76 -11.78 18.94
C ILE A 281 -4.83 -12.29 17.50
N LEU A 282 -3.68 -12.34 16.83
CA LEU A 282 -3.57 -12.68 15.41
C LEU A 282 -2.97 -14.08 15.23
N GLY A 283 -3.84 -15.05 14.95
CA GLY A 283 -3.44 -16.36 14.44
C GLY A 283 -3.30 -16.33 12.91
N HIS A 284 -2.92 -17.47 12.33
CA HIS A 284 -2.86 -17.61 10.88
C HIS A 284 -3.09 -19.04 10.41
N THR A 285 -3.48 -19.19 9.14
CA THR A 285 -3.60 -20.50 8.48
C THR A 285 -2.23 -21.13 8.28
N SER A 286 -2.18 -22.46 8.19
CA SER A 286 -0.96 -23.24 7.97
C SER A 286 0.14 -22.94 9.00
N CYS A 287 -0.26 -22.81 10.27
CA CYS A 287 0.64 -22.56 11.39
C CYS A 287 1.45 -23.81 11.76
N GLY A 288 2.78 -23.70 11.69
CA GLY A 288 3.70 -24.81 12.01
C GLY A 288 3.58 -25.29 13.46
N ALA A 289 3.45 -24.37 14.42
CA ALA A 289 3.30 -24.72 15.82
C ALA A 289 1.98 -25.47 16.09
N VAL A 290 0.89 -25.06 15.45
CA VAL A 290 -0.41 -25.73 15.55
C VAL A 290 -0.37 -27.10 14.87
N LYS A 291 0.20 -27.19 13.67
CA LYS A 291 0.39 -28.46 12.96
C LYS A 291 1.18 -29.46 13.80
N ALA A 292 2.34 -29.05 14.32
CA ALA A 292 3.16 -29.89 15.17
C ALA A 292 2.40 -30.33 16.43
N SER A 293 1.62 -29.43 17.04
CA SER A 293 0.82 -29.76 18.22
C SER A 293 -0.22 -30.85 17.94
N VAL A 294 -0.88 -30.78 16.78
CA VAL A 294 -1.83 -31.80 16.32
C VAL A 294 -1.13 -33.13 16.05
N GLU A 295 -0.04 -33.12 15.30
CA GLU A 295 0.69 -34.34 14.92
C GLU A 295 1.29 -35.06 16.14
N LEU A 296 1.90 -34.31 17.06
CA LEU A 296 2.46 -34.85 18.30
C LEU A 296 1.37 -35.43 19.21
N LYS A 297 0.20 -34.78 19.28
CA LYS A 297 -0.93 -35.28 20.06
C LYS A 297 -1.45 -36.60 19.52
N VAL A 298 -1.52 -36.76 18.19
CA VAL A 298 -1.91 -38.02 17.53
C VAL A 298 -0.86 -39.10 17.73
N ALA A 299 0.41 -38.75 17.61
CA ALA A 299 1.52 -39.69 17.75
C ALA A 299 1.76 -40.13 19.22
N GLY A 300 1.19 -39.41 20.19
CA GLY A 300 1.46 -39.65 21.61
C GLY A 300 2.91 -39.36 22.00
N LYS A 301 3.57 -38.42 21.31
CA LYS A 301 4.98 -38.06 21.52
C LYS A 301 5.10 -36.64 22.04
N SER A 302 6.17 -36.38 22.81
CA SER A 302 6.54 -35.01 23.19
C SER A 302 7.27 -34.29 22.03
N ALA A 303 7.29 -32.96 22.08
CA ALA A 303 8.04 -32.15 21.15
C ALA A 303 9.55 -32.40 21.29
N VAL A 304 10.06 -32.59 22.51
CA VAL A 304 11.47 -32.95 22.76
C VAL A 304 11.81 -34.28 22.07
N GLU A 305 10.97 -35.31 22.18
CA GLU A 305 11.21 -36.60 21.52
C GLU A 305 11.25 -36.50 20.00
N ALA A 306 10.42 -35.62 19.42
CA ALA A 306 10.32 -35.47 17.97
C ALA A 306 11.37 -34.53 17.36
N THR A 307 11.87 -33.56 18.13
CA THR A 307 12.71 -32.47 17.59
C THR A 307 14.05 -32.30 18.30
N GLY A 308 14.20 -32.83 19.51
CA GLY A 308 15.33 -32.57 20.39
C GLY A 308 15.35 -31.17 21.01
N CYS A 309 14.27 -30.39 20.90
CA CYS A 309 14.22 -29.02 21.43
C CYS A 309 13.60 -28.96 22.84
N ASP A 310 14.38 -28.56 23.82
CA ASP A 310 14.05 -28.58 25.26
C ASP A 310 12.81 -27.76 25.68
N HIS A 311 12.49 -26.69 24.92
CA HIS A 311 11.44 -25.73 25.31
C HIS A 311 10.16 -25.83 24.48
N LEU A 312 10.12 -26.65 23.43
CA LEU A 312 8.96 -26.70 22.54
C LEU A 312 7.73 -27.34 23.19
N ASP A 313 7.94 -28.22 24.18
CA ASP A 313 6.86 -28.93 24.86
C ASP A 313 5.92 -27.98 25.61
N GLU A 314 6.43 -26.89 26.19
CA GLU A 314 5.59 -25.87 26.82
C GLU A 314 4.64 -25.25 25.79
N LEU A 315 5.15 -24.81 24.64
CA LEU A 315 4.35 -24.17 23.59
C LEU A 315 3.33 -25.15 23.00
N VAL A 316 3.77 -26.37 22.69
CA VAL A 316 2.93 -27.41 22.12
C VAL A 316 1.83 -27.82 23.10
N GLY A 317 2.16 -28.04 24.37
CA GLY A 317 1.20 -28.42 25.40
C GLY A 317 0.08 -27.40 25.56
N ILE A 318 0.40 -26.11 25.45
CA ILE A 318 -0.59 -25.02 25.49
C ILE A 318 -1.55 -25.11 24.29
N ILE A 319 -1.00 -25.22 23.08
CA ILE A 319 -1.79 -25.27 21.84
C ILE A 319 -2.62 -26.56 21.77
N GLN A 320 -2.13 -27.67 22.32
CA GLN A 320 -2.87 -28.92 22.42
C GLN A 320 -4.17 -28.78 23.22
N GLY A 321 -4.27 -27.81 24.14
CA GLY A 321 -5.51 -27.47 24.83
C GLY A 321 -6.61 -26.92 23.92
N SER A 322 -6.29 -26.55 22.69
CA SER A 322 -7.25 -26.11 21.66
C SER A 322 -7.71 -27.21 20.71
N ILE A 323 -7.21 -28.44 20.90
CA ILE A 323 -7.55 -29.59 20.08
C ILE A 323 -8.79 -30.29 20.67
N ASP A 324 -9.83 -30.41 19.86
CA ASP A 324 -10.99 -31.24 20.19
C ASP A 324 -10.73 -32.69 19.75
N LEU A 325 -10.39 -33.55 20.70
CA LEU A 325 -10.06 -34.96 20.46
C LEU A 325 -11.22 -35.75 19.85
N SER A 326 -12.48 -35.34 20.10
CA SER A 326 -13.64 -36.04 19.54
C SER A 326 -13.69 -35.95 18.01
N GLN A 327 -13.06 -34.91 17.45
CA GLN A 327 -13.02 -34.64 16.01
C GLN A 327 -11.85 -35.35 15.31
N MET A 328 -10.96 -36.03 16.04
CA MET A 328 -9.70 -36.59 15.50
C MET A 328 -9.74 -38.07 15.10
N LYS A 329 -10.93 -38.69 15.06
CA LYS A 329 -11.05 -40.11 14.69
C LYS A 329 -10.41 -40.36 13.30
N ASP A 330 -9.47 -41.30 13.28
CA ASP A 330 -8.70 -41.70 12.09
C ASP A 330 -7.92 -40.58 11.41
N PHE A 331 -7.46 -39.57 12.17
CA PHE A 331 -6.72 -38.42 11.63
C PHE A 331 -5.58 -38.82 10.68
N SER A 332 -4.83 -39.88 11.00
CA SER A 332 -3.71 -40.36 10.18
C SER A 332 -4.11 -40.71 8.75
N ASN A 333 -5.34 -41.21 8.55
CA ASN A 333 -5.87 -41.66 7.26
C ASN A 333 -6.60 -40.55 6.48
N TRP A 334 -6.72 -39.34 7.03
CA TRP A 334 -7.37 -38.26 6.33
C TRP A 334 -6.56 -37.78 5.12
N ALA A 335 -7.28 -37.33 4.08
CA ALA A 335 -6.69 -36.57 2.98
C ALA A 335 -6.01 -35.29 3.49
N GLU A 336 -4.94 -34.87 2.81
CA GLU A 336 -4.10 -33.74 3.26
C GLU A 336 -4.89 -32.44 3.38
N ASP A 337 -5.80 -32.16 2.45
CA ASP A 337 -6.65 -30.96 2.51
C ASP A 337 -7.55 -30.95 3.75
N LYS A 338 -8.04 -32.11 4.17
CA LYS A 338 -8.85 -32.26 5.39
C LYS A 338 -7.99 -32.04 6.64
N LYS A 339 -6.76 -32.58 6.66
CA LYS A 339 -5.80 -32.34 7.75
C LYS A 339 -5.47 -30.85 7.87
N LYS A 340 -5.19 -30.18 6.74
CA LYS A 340 -4.93 -28.74 6.68
C LYS A 340 -6.11 -27.92 7.21
N ALA A 341 -7.33 -28.22 6.76
CA ALA A 341 -8.54 -27.54 7.23
C ALA A 341 -8.75 -27.70 8.74
N PHE A 342 -8.46 -28.89 9.28
CA PHE A 342 -8.53 -29.14 10.71
C PHE A 342 -7.47 -28.37 11.50
N VAL A 343 -6.21 -28.36 11.03
CA VAL A 343 -5.14 -27.55 11.64
C VAL A 343 -5.53 -26.06 11.64
N ASP A 344 -6.11 -25.56 10.56
CA ASP A 344 -6.60 -24.18 10.49
C ASP A 344 -7.75 -23.92 11.47
N ASP A 345 -8.65 -24.88 11.70
CA ASP A 345 -9.70 -24.80 12.73
C ASP A 345 -9.12 -24.76 14.15
N VAL A 346 -8.15 -25.62 14.44
CA VAL A 346 -7.41 -25.61 15.73
C VAL A 346 -6.72 -24.26 15.92
N ALA A 347 -6.17 -23.65 14.86
CA ALA A 347 -5.58 -22.32 14.95
C ALA A 347 -6.62 -21.24 15.36
N ARG A 348 -7.87 -21.32 14.86
CA ARG A 348 -8.96 -20.41 15.31
C ARG A 348 -9.32 -20.62 16.76
N LYS A 349 -9.48 -21.89 17.16
CA LYS A 349 -9.75 -22.25 18.57
C LYS A 349 -8.61 -21.80 19.49
N ASN A 350 -7.36 -21.87 19.03
CA ASN A 350 -6.21 -21.37 19.77
C ASN A 350 -6.23 -19.84 19.97
N VAL A 351 -6.65 -19.08 18.97
CA VAL A 351 -6.88 -17.63 19.14
C VAL A 351 -7.96 -17.38 20.20
N LEU A 352 -9.09 -18.08 20.13
CA LEU A 352 -10.18 -17.93 21.09
C LEU A 352 -9.77 -18.32 22.52
N ASN A 353 -9.10 -19.47 22.68
CA ASN A 353 -8.61 -19.93 23.97
C ASN A 353 -7.55 -18.98 24.54
N THR A 354 -6.70 -18.40 23.69
CA THR A 354 -5.74 -17.38 24.11
C THR A 354 -6.44 -16.13 24.63
N MET A 355 -7.49 -15.66 23.93
CA MET A 355 -8.30 -14.52 24.39
C MET A 355 -8.97 -14.81 25.76
N ILE A 356 -9.56 -15.99 25.93
CA ILE A 356 -10.15 -16.44 27.20
C ILE A 356 -9.09 -16.44 28.30
N TYR A 357 -7.95 -17.09 28.05
CA TYR A 357 -6.86 -17.18 29.01
C TYR A 357 -6.34 -15.80 29.44
N ILE A 358 -6.17 -14.85 28.52
CA ILE A 358 -5.76 -13.48 28.85
C ILE A 358 -6.78 -12.81 29.79
N ARG A 359 -8.08 -12.97 29.53
CA ARG A 359 -9.13 -12.37 30.37
C ARG A 359 -9.20 -12.99 31.76
N GLU A 360 -8.97 -14.29 31.86
CA GLU A 360 -8.97 -15.01 33.14
C GLU A 360 -7.73 -14.73 33.99
N ASN A 361 -6.59 -14.47 33.35
CA ASN A 361 -5.29 -14.37 34.03
C ASN A 361 -4.74 -12.93 34.11
N SER A 362 -5.44 -11.94 33.57
CA SER A 362 -5.08 -10.52 33.71
C SER A 362 -6.28 -9.69 34.16
N GLY A 363 -6.33 -9.42 35.47
CA GLY A 363 -7.38 -8.59 36.06
C GLY A 363 -7.38 -7.15 35.50
N ILE A 364 -6.20 -6.61 35.14
CA ILE A 364 -6.10 -5.28 34.53
C ILE A 364 -6.67 -5.27 33.11
N LEU A 365 -6.29 -6.22 32.25
CA LEU A 365 -6.77 -6.26 30.86
C LEU A 365 -8.27 -6.52 30.81
N ASP A 366 -8.77 -7.48 31.59
CA ASP A 366 -10.20 -7.77 31.63
C ASP A 366 -11.02 -6.58 32.13
N ARG A 367 -10.54 -5.86 33.16
CA ARG A 367 -11.17 -4.61 33.62
C ARG A 367 -11.20 -3.56 32.51
N LEU A 368 -10.08 -3.31 31.82
CA LEU A 368 -10.01 -2.32 30.74
C LEU A 368 -10.97 -2.65 29.59
N ILE A 369 -11.17 -3.94 29.28
CA ILE A 369 -12.13 -4.41 28.27
C ILE A 369 -13.57 -4.14 28.74
N ARG A 370 -13.92 -4.51 29.99
CA ARG A 370 -15.27 -4.29 30.55
C ARG A 370 -15.63 -2.80 30.63
N GLU A 371 -14.64 -1.95 30.92
CA GLU A 371 -14.79 -0.49 30.97
C GLU A 371 -14.79 0.17 29.57
N ASN A 372 -14.70 -0.61 28.47
CA ASN A 372 -14.57 -0.11 27.09
C ASN A 372 -13.37 0.84 26.88
N LYS A 373 -12.34 0.75 27.72
CA LYS A 373 -11.08 1.51 27.56
C LYS A 373 -10.18 0.90 26.50
N ILE A 374 -10.25 -0.41 26.35
CA ILE A 374 -9.63 -1.16 25.26
C ILE A 374 -10.63 -2.13 24.64
N MET A 375 -10.39 -2.54 23.40
CA MET A 375 -11.14 -3.61 22.72
C MET A 375 -10.20 -4.79 22.49
N MET A 376 -10.65 -6.02 22.78
CA MET A 376 -9.93 -7.23 22.44
C MET A 376 -10.56 -7.90 21.22
N VAL A 377 -9.75 -8.22 20.21
CA VAL A 377 -10.19 -8.83 18.95
C VAL A 377 -9.33 -10.05 18.65
N GLY A 378 -9.95 -11.14 18.21
CA GLY A 378 -9.26 -12.29 17.63
C GLY A 378 -9.40 -12.29 16.12
N ALA A 379 -8.34 -12.62 15.39
CA ALA A 379 -8.37 -12.69 13.94
C ALA A 379 -7.46 -13.79 13.38
N ILE A 380 -7.73 -14.21 12.15
CA ILE A 380 -6.92 -15.21 11.43
C ILE A 380 -6.43 -14.60 10.11
N TYR A 381 -5.11 -14.50 9.97
CA TYR A 381 -4.44 -14.19 8.72
C TYR A 381 -4.33 -15.44 7.84
N ASP A 382 -4.84 -15.39 6.62
CA ASP A 382 -4.66 -16.46 5.65
C ASP A 382 -3.37 -16.22 4.85
N VAL A 383 -2.35 -17.04 5.11
CA VAL A 383 -1.03 -16.91 4.47
C VAL A 383 -1.05 -17.10 2.96
N ASN A 384 -2.11 -17.71 2.40
CA ASN A 384 -2.21 -17.93 0.95
C ASN A 384 -2.89 -16.77 0.24
N THR A 385 -3.91 -16.17 0.86
CA THR A 385 -4.72 -15.11 0.25
C THR A 385 -4.33 -13.72 0.72
N GLY A 386 -3.54 -13.62 1.79
CA GLY A 386 -3.18 -12.37 2.45
C GLY A 386 -4.33 -11.75 3.25
N LYS A 387 -5.50 -12.39 3.36
CA LYS A 387 -6.68 -11.82 4.03
C LYS A 387 -6.67 -12.09 5.53
N VAL A 388 -7.01 -11.08 6.32
CA VAL A 388 -7.35 -11.22 7.75
C VAL A 388 -8.87 -11.36 7.89
N LYS A 389 -9.32 -12.37 8.65
CA LYS A 389 -10.74 -12.62 8.96
C LYS A 389 -11.00 -12.60 10.45
#